data_AF-A0A7L2XPJ9-F1
#
_entry.id   AF-A0A7L2XPJ9-F1
#
_cell.length_a   1.000
_cell.length_b   1.000
_cell.length_c   1.000
_cell.angle_alpha   90.00
_cell.angle_beta   90.00
_cell.angle_gamma   90.00
#
_symmetry.space_group_name_H-M   'P 1'
#
loop_
_entity.id
_entity.type
_entity.pdbx_description
1 polymer ?
#
loop_
_entity_poly.entity_id
_entity_poly.type
_entity_poly.pdbx_seq_one_letter_code
_entity_poly.pdbx_strand_id
1 'polypeptide(L)'
;TGMTVKNLQPFQVLQSIFQRSNDQNLCGRILAAIGTIWAWDKVNFFLLEWTLQPINQFTDIIHFKPHPVQVQFFRLVESIVLDLSYVPHEILKKVQYLIKENIVPFCTLTALQCLLSMTQKDLLFSDIFRDSGLLGLLLALLRKEAKILRKSAGTHLPGMKEGTEKELNVVMLKMVAALTARSVRNTVVLKDYGMVPYIKIFLDDECYRSATLSILEQLSVINYEEYMSIIIGALCSSTQWELHLKLDLLKSLLRILESPKSHSAFRTCSGFNGLLSLLSDMEGALQDPPSGQWTAVGQNCILELVFYTLQGITAALHLDPVNSNFFQRNGLFEKMAEDLGSLGCFWTQGERQIPVSLEKKRTFAEFLDSAFSSSEPFPVWLKNCIWILNFLDRMVKGTLHQESYFKERKSEMGEESRDDQEAPQAQEEHPVVFKRPGNKLPASAYMLWGNPEEKLEMRDCTIVHPGAVCVMVKLLPKLYKEGHAQLSQEIQCALVDHIQTLVKSEKSRQVMCESGLLSTIITSCQDAFCTDSHPLHLPLTRVFEKLASQAIEPHVLR
;
A
#
# COMPACT_ATOMS: atom_id res chain seq x y z
N THR A 1 40.16 -38.11 -3.89
CA THR A 1 39.86 -36.74 -4.38
C THR A 1 40.57 -35.75 -3.48
N GLY A 2 41.30 -34.78 -4.06
CA GLY A 2 42.15 -33.83 -3.32
C GLY A 2 41.42 -32.59 -2.78
N MET A 3 40.12 -32.69 -2.50
CA MET A 3 39.25 -31.54 -2.19
C MET A 3 39.12 -31.25 -0.69
N THR A 4 39.35 -32.25 0.16
CA THR A 4 39.34 -32.09 1.62
C THR A 4 40.71 -31.61 2.11
N VAL A 5 40.74 -30.64 3.02
CA VAL A 5 41.98 -30.11 3.62
C VAL A 5 42.66 -31.20 4.46
N LYS A 6 43.95 -31.44 4.17
CA LYS A 6 44.78 -32.43 4.89
C LYS A 6 45.96 -31.82 5.63
N ASN A 7 46.38 -30.61 5.26
CA ASN A 7 47.48 -29.89 5.91
C ASN A 7 46.98 -28.53 6.40
N LEU A 8 47.07 -28.30 7.70
CA LEU A 8 46.62 -27.07 8.35
C LEU A 8 47.64 -25.93 8.24
N GLN A 9 48.93 -26.23 8.03
CA GLN A 9 49.99 -25.21 8.04
C GLN A 9 49.81 -24.14 6.95
N PRO A 10 49.50 -24.47 5.68
CA PRO A 10 49.25 -23.45 4.66
C PRO A 10 48.04 -22.57 5.01
N PHE A 11 47.01 -23.15 5.63
CA PHE A 11 45.84 -22.40 6.06
C PHE A 11 46.18 -21.45 7.22
N GLN A 12 46.99 -21.89 8.19
CA GLN A 12 47.49 -21.02 9.27
C GLN A 12 48.29 -19.82 8.73
N VAL A 13 49.03 -20.01 7.63
CA VAL A 13 49.71 -18.90 6.95
C VAL A 13 48.69 -17.90 6.40
N LEU A 14 47.63 -18.36 5.71
CA LEU A 14 46.56 -17.46 5.23
C LEU A 14 45.89 -16.71 6.40
N GLN A 15 45.60 -17.41 7.50
CA GLN A 15 45.01 -16.85 8.70
C GLN A 15 45.90 -15.77 9.34
N SER A 16 47.19 -16.05 9.51
CA SER A 16 48.16 -15.11 10.06
C SER A 16 48.34 -13.87 9.19
N ILE A 17 48.38 -14.05 7.86
CA ILE A 17 48.49 -12.92 6.92
C ILE A 17 47.25 -12.05 6.99
N PHE A 18 46.04 -12.63 7.03
CA PHE A 18 44.81 -11.86 7.17
C PHE A 18 44.79 -11.05 8.47
N GLN A 19 45.23 -11.65 9.59
CA GLN A 19 45.29 -10.96 10.87
C GLN A 19 46.22 -9.74 10.82
N ARG A 20 47.40 -9.90 10.22
CA ARG A 20 48.47 -8.88 10.25
C ARG A 20 48.38 -7.83 9.14
N SER A 21 47.78 -8.14 8.00
CA SER A 21 47.72 -7.24 6.84
C SER A 21 46.45 -6.39 6.85
N ASN A 22 46.56 -5.13 6.40
CA ASN A 22 45.41 -4.28 6.08
C ASN A 22 45.34 -3.95 4.57
N ASP A 23 46.13 -4.63 3.74
CA ASP A 23 46.03 -4.49 2.29
C ASP A 23 44.71 -5.08 1.78
N GLN A 24 43.90 -4.24 1.13
CA GLN A 24 42.55 -4.60 0.69
C GLN A 24 42.57 -5.78 -0.29
N ASN A 25 43.50 -5.77 -1.26
CA ASN A 25 43.56 -6.80 -2.30
C ASN A 25 44.01 -8.14 -1.72
N LEU A 26 45.01 -8.14 -0.86
CA LEU A 26 45.53 -9.34 -0.19
C LEU A 26 44.48 -9.95 0.73
N CYS A 27 43.86 -9.13 1.59
CA CYS A 27 42.82 -9.61 2.50
C CYS A 27 41.61 -10.15 1.73
N GLY A 28 41.20 -9.46 0.65
CA GLY A 28 40.10 -9.92 -0.20
C GLY A 28 40.41 -11.24 -0.92
N ARG A 29 41.63 -11.41 -1.42
CA ARG A 29 42.09 -12.70 -2.00
C ARG A 29 42.11 -13.82 -0.97
N ILE A 30 42.52 -13.54 0.28
CA ILE A 30 42.51 -14.54 1.34
C ILE A 30 41.08 -14.99 1.66
N LEU A 31 40.14 -14.05 1.84
CA LEU A 31 38.74 -14.41 2.09
C LEU A 31 38.12 -15.19 0.92
N ALA A 32 38.45 -14.84 -0.32
CA ALA A 32 37.99 -15.58 -1.51
C ALA A 32 38.58 -17.00 -1.55
N ALA A 33 39.85 -17.16 -1.21
CA ALA A 33 40.50 -18.46 -1.12
C ALA A 33 39.85 -19.33 -0.02
N ILE A 34 39.55 -18.77 1.15
CA ILE A 34 38.85 -19.47 2.23
C ILE A 34 37.45 -19.93 1.76
N GLY A 35 36.68 -19.04 1.12
CA GLY A 35 35.37 -19.42 0.55
C GLY A 35 35.48 -20.52 -0.51
N THR A 36 36.51 -20.48 -1.35
CA THR A 36 36.78 -21.52 -2.35
C THR A 36 37.09 -22.87 -1.70
N ILE A 37 37.90 -22.88 -0.63
CA ILE A 37 38.21 -24.10 0.14
C ILE A 37 36.94 -24.72 0.72
N TRP A 38 36.00 -23.91 1.21
CA TRP A 38 34.72 -24.42 1.72
C TRP A 38 33.80 -24.92 0.61
N ALA A 39 33.85 -24.30 -0.57
CA ALA A 39 33.08 -24.73 -1.74
C ALA A 39 33.57 -26.08 -2.31
N TRP A 40 34.86 -26.40 -2.18
CA TRP A 40 35.41 -27.69 -2.60
C TRP A 40 34.85 -28.87 -1.80
N ASP A 41 34.69 -28.68 -0.49
CA ASP A 41 34.11 -29.68 0.40
C ASP A 41 33.57 -28.98 1.66
N LYS A 42 32.27 -29.14 1.95
CA LYS A 42 31.61 -28.52 3.11
C LYS A 42 32.27 -28.93 4.44
N VAL A 43 32.88 -30.12 4.49
CA VAL A 43 33.61 -30.61 5.67
C VAL A 43 34.79 -29.70 6.03
N ASN A 44 35.38 -29.01 5.03
CA ASN A 44 36.52 -28.13 5.25
C ASN A 44 36.18 -26.98 6.20
N PHE A 45 34.96 -26.41 6.12
CA PHE A 45 34.53 -25.40 7.08
C PHE A 45 34.60 -25.94 8.50
N PHE A 46 33.99 -27.10 8.76
CA PHE A 46 33.94 -27.68 10.11
C PHE A 46 35.34 -28.05 10.62
N LEU A 47 36.18 -28.64 9.78
CA LEU A 47 37.55 -28.99 10.16
C LEU A 47 38.35 -27.75 10.57
N LEU A 48 38.29 -26.70 9.76
CA LEU A 48 39.04 -25.47 9.96
C LEU A 48 38.48 -24.65 11.12
N GLU A 49 37.17 -24.52 11.22
CA GLU A 49 36.52 -23.76 12.30
C GLU A 49 36.67 -24.45 13.65
N TRP A 50 36.57 -25.78 13.71
CA TRP A 50 36.82 -26.51 14.96
C TRP A 50 38.27 -26.41 15.41
N THR A 51 39.23 -26.49 14.48
CA THR A 51 40.65 -26.62 14.83
C THR A 51 41.35 -25.28 14.99
N LEU A 52 41.07 -24.32 14.10
CA LEU A 52 41.80 -23.05 13.99
C LEU A 52 40.92 -21.82 14.28
N GLN A 53 39.60 -21.99 14.32
CA GLN A 53 38.63 -20.92 14.60
C GLN A 53 38.85 -19.62 13.77
N PRO A 54 39.14 -19.69 12.45
CA PRO A 54 39.47 -18.52 11.66
C PRO A 54 38.34 -17.50 11.66
N ILE A 55 37.08 -17.91 11.49
CA ILE A 55 35.97 -16.95 11.42
C ILE A 55 35.71 -16.33 12.78
N ASN A 56 35.69 -17.15 13.83
CA ASN A 56 35.56 -16.66 15.20
C ASN A 56 36.67 -15.66 15.59
N GLN A 57 37.91 -15.86 15.16
CA GLN A 57 39.02 -14.92 15.40
C GLN A 57 38.95 -13.68 14.49
N PHE A 58 38.55 -13.84 13.23
CA PHE A 58 38.41 -12.73 12.30
C PHE A 58 37.32 -11.75 12.74
N THR A 59 36.23 -12.25 13.35
CA THR A 59 35.17 -11.39 13.90
C THR A 59 35.71 -10.39 14.92
N ASP A 60 36.73 -10.74 15.71
CA ASP A 60 37.30 -9.85 16.74
C ASP A 60 38.06 -8.66 16.13
N ILE A 61 38.61 -8.83 14.93
CA ILE A 61 39.49 -7.84 14.29
C ILE A 61 38.88 -7.19 13.04
N ILE A 62 37.71 -7.64 12.58
CA ILE A 62 37.17 -7.25 11.28
C ILE A 62 36.91 -5.74 11.18
N HIS A 63 36.56 -5.10 12.29
CA HIS A 63 36.33 -3.65 12.35
C HIS A 63 37.58 -2.82 12.05
N PHE A 64 38.79 -3.40 12.14
CA PHE A 64 40.05 -2.77 11.74
C PHE A 64 40.39 -2.96 10.26
N LYS A 65 39.67 -3.82 9.52
CA LYS A 65 39.94 -4.11 8.11
C LYS A 65 39.28 -3.08 7.18
N PRO A 66 39.78 -2.89 5.95
CA PRO A 66 39.15 -1.99 4.97
C PRO A 66 37.70 -2.35 4.67
N HIS A 67 36.86 -1.35 4.36
CA HIS A 67 35.42 -1.53 4.13
C HIS A 67 35.06 -2.67 3.15
N PRO A 68 35.69 -2.81 1.98
CA PRO A 68 35.37 -3.91 1.06
C PRO A 68 35.66 -5.30 1.64
N VAL A 69 36.69 -5.41 2.51
CA VAL A 69 37.04 -6.66 3.20
C VAL A 69 36.00 -7.01 4.26
N GLN A 70 35.47 -6.01 4.98
CA GLN A 70 34.37 -6.21 5.94
C GLN A 70 33.13 -6.78 5.24
N VAL A 71 32.73 -6.20 4.11
CA VAL A 71 31.61 -6.68 3.29
C VAL A 71 31.83 -8.12 2.84
N GLN A 72 33.03 -8.44 2.34
CA GLN A 72 33.35 -9.79 1.90
C GLN A 72 33.35 -10.80 3.06
N PHE A 73 33.85 -10.40 4.24
CA PHE A 73 33.83 -11.24 5.43
C PHE A 73 32.39 -11.58 5.85
N PHE A 74 31.50 -10.59 5.92
CA PHE A 74 30.12 -10.84 6.30
C PHE A 74 29.34 -11.65 5.26
N ARG A 75 29.65 -11.54 3.96
CA ARG A 75 29.14 -12.47 2.93
C ARG A 75 29.63 -13.90 3.17
N LEU A 76 30.87 -14.07 3.61
CA LEU A 76 31.40 -15.38 3.97
C LEU A 76 30.68 -15.95 5.20
N VAL A 77 30.41 -15.14 6.22
CA VAL A 77 29.58 -15.55 7.38
C VAL A 77 28.16 -15.92 6.95
N GLU A 78 27.57 -15.17 6.03
CA GLU A 78 26.26 -15.48 5.44
C GLU A 78 26.24 -16.83 4.72
N SER A 79 27.29 -17.15 3.95
CA SER A 79 27.41 -18.43 3.23
C SER A 79 27.43 -19.66 4.16
N ILE A 80 27.94 -19.51 5.40
CA ILE A 80 27.90 -20.60 6.39
C ILE A 80 26.45 -21.00 6.70
N VAL A 81 25.58 -20.00 6.85
CA VAL A 81 24.16 -20.23 7.14
C VAL A 81 23.43 -20.74 5.90
N LEU A 82 23.65 -20.10 4.75
CA LEU A 82 22.81 -20.35 3.57
C LEU A 82 23.28 -21.52 2.72
N ASP A 83 24.59 -21.61 2.48
CA ASP A 83 25.15 -22.60 1.56
C ASP A 83 25.54 -23.88 2.30
N LEU A 84 26.03 -23.75 3.55
CA LEU A 84 26.37 -24.90 4.39
C LEU A 84 25.21 -25.38 5.28
N SER A 85 24.12 -24.60 5.37
CA SER A 85 22.95 -24.92 6.21
C SER A 85 23.31 -25.16 7.68
N TYR A 86 24.28 -24.39 8.19
CA TYR A 86 24.77 -24.49 9.56
C TYR A 86 24.57 -23.18 10.32
N VAL A 87 24.17 -23.26 11.59
CA VAL A 87 23.99 -22.08 12.46
C VAL A 87 25.22 -21.91 13.36
N PRO A 88 26.13 -20.96 13.07
CA PRO A 88 27.35 -20.80 13.86
C PRO A 88 27.10 -19.95 15.10
N HIS A 89 26.54 -20.54 16.16
CA HIS A 89 26.09 -19.82 17.37
C HIS A 89 27.17 -18.91 18.01
N GLU A 90 28.41 -19.38 18.17
CA GLU A 90 29.49 -18.58 18.76
C GLU A 90 29.91 -17.40 17.88
N ILE A 91 30.00 -17.61 16.56
CA ILE A 91 30.30 -16.54 15.60
C ILE A 91 29.17 -15.49 15.62
N LEU A 92 27.91 -15.93 15.56
CA LEU A 92 26.75 -15.03 15.61
C LEU A 92 26.70 -14.25 16.93
N LYS A 93 27.07 -14.87 18.05
CA LYS A 93 27.17 -14.19 19.35
C LYS A 93 28.24 -13.09 19.34
N LYS A 94 29.41 -13.33 18.73
CA LYS A 94 30.43 -12.29 18.54
C LYS A 94 29.99 -11.18 17.59
N VAL A 95 29.29 -11.52 16.51
CA VAL A 95 28.70 -10.52 15.60
C VAL A 95 27.68 -9.65 16.34
N GLN A 96 26.85 -10.22 17.20
CA GLN A 96 25.92 -9.45 18.05
C GLN A 96 26.67 -8.54 19.03
N TYR A 97 27.79 -9.00 19.61
CA TYR A 97 28.63 -8.16 20.45
C TYR A 97 29.25 -6.99 19.66
N LEU A 98 29.73 -7.23 18.44
CA LEU A 98 30.22 -6.18 17.54
C LEU A 98 29.15 -5.12 17.28
N ILE A 99 27.90 -5.55 17.02
CA ILE A 99 26.76 -4.66 16.83
C ILE A 99 26.47 -3.82 18.08
N LYS A 100 26.56 -4.45 19.26
CA LYS A 100 26.33 -3.79 20.55
C LYS A 100 27.35 -2.69 20.83
N GLU A 101 28.64 -2.96 20.59
CA GLU A 101 29.71 -2.00 20.87
C GLU A 101 29.73 -0.85 19.87
N ASN A 102 29.36 -1.12 18.61
CA ASN A 102 29.26 -0.12 17.53
C ASN A 102 30.48 0.82 17.42
N ILE A 103 31.70 0.27 17.55
CA ILE A 103 32.95 1.05 17.48
C ILE A 103 33.14 1.68 16.10
N VAL A 104 32.85 0.92 15.04
CA VAL A 104 32.95 1.36 13.64
C VAL A 104 31.58 1.22 12.99
N PRO A 105 30.82 2.32 12.78
CA PRO A 105 29.44 2.28 12.30
C PRO A 105 29.25 1.53 10.97
N PHE A 106 30.20 1.65 10.03
CA PHE A 106 30.14 0.93 8.76
C PHE A 106 30.24 -0.60 8.96
N CYS A 107 31.07 -1.05 9.90
CA CYS A 107 31.20 -2.46 10.24
C CYS A 107 29.92 -2.99 10.90
N THR A 108 29.34 -2.22 11.82
CA THR A 108 28.05 -2.52 12.47
C THR A 108 26.92 -2.62 11.45
N LEU A 109 26.86 -1.68 10.50
CA LEU A 109 25.90 -1.68 9.40
C LEU A 109 26.00 -2.97 8.59
N THR A 110 27.21 -3.33 8.17
CA THR A 110 27.47 -4.53 7.37
C THR A 110 27.15 -5.80 8.15
N ALA A 111 27.50 -5.85 9.45
CA ALA A 111 27.16 -6.93 10.35
C ALA A 111 25.64 -7.12 10.47
N LEU A 112 24.91 -6.03 10.65
CA LEU A 112 23.45 -6.07 10.78
C LEU A 112 22.76 -6.46 9.47
N GLN A 113 23.27 -6.00 8.32
CA GLN A 113 22.80 -6.43 7.00
C GLN A 113 22.98 -7.94 6.79
N CYS A 114 24.09 -8.52 7.27
CA CYS A 114 24.32 -9.96 7.25
C CYS A 114 23.25 -10.72 8.05
N LEU A 115 22.98 -10.30 9.30
CA LEU A 115 21.94 -10.93 10.13
C LEU A 115 20.53 -10.74 9.56
N LEU A 116 20.26 -9.58 8.94
CA LEU A 116 19.00 -9.31 8.25
C LEU A 116 18.78 -10.28 7.08
N SER A 117 19.81 -10.47 6.25
CA SER A 117 19.74 -11.40 5.12
C SER A 117 19.41 -12.83 5.56
N MET A 118 20.03 -13.30 6.66
CA MET A 118 19.73 -14.61 7.25
C MET A 118 18.26 -14.71 7.70
N THR A 119 17.78 -13.68 8.41
CA THR A 119 16.41 -13.63 8.95
C THR A 119 15.34 -13.61 7.86
N GLN A 120 15.62 -12.94 6.73
CA GLN A 120 14.71 -12.90 5.59
C GLN A 120 14.62 -14.24 4.84
N LYS A 121 15.66 -15.07 4.93
CA LYS A 121 15.74 -16.36 4.22
C LYS A 121 15.19 -17.52 5.05
N ASP A 122 15.33 -17.49 6.38
CA ASP A 122 14.84 -18.54 7.27
C ASP A 122 14.23 -17.96 8.56
N LEU A 123 12.97 -18.32 8.81
CA LEU A 123 12.18 -17.88 9.98
C LEU A 123 12.73 -18.43 11.31
N LEU A 124 13.56 -19.48 11.29
CA LEU A 124 14.25 -19.98 12.48
C LEU A 124 15.06 -18.87 13.18
N PHE A 125 15.63 -17.95 12.41
CA PHE A 125 16.41 -16.85 12.95
C PHE A 125 15.60 -15.84 13.76
N SER A 126 14.28 -15.77 13.53
CA SER A 126 13.39 -14.96 14.39
C SER A 126 13.33 -15.48 15.82
N ASP A 127 13.43 -16.80 16.02
CA ASP A 127 13.52 -17.41 17.34
C ASP A 127 14.95 -17.30 17.91
N ILE A 128 15.97 -17.64 17.12
CA ILE A 128 17.38 -17.57 17.55
C ILE A 128 17.75 -16.16 18.02
N PHE A 129 17.41 -15.12 17.26
CA PHE A 129 17.75 -13.74 17.59
C PHE A 129 16.86 -13.10 18.65
N ARG A 130 15.68 -13.67 18.91
CA ARG A 130 14.94 -13.34 20.15
C ARG A 130 15.69 -13.93 21.35
N ASP A 131 15.99 -15.22 21.32
CA ASP A 131 16.53 -15.97 22.46
C ASP A 131 17.98 -15.56 22.78
N SER A 132 18.75 -15.12 21.76
CA SER A 132 20.09 -14.55 21.97
C SER A 132 20.08 -13.14 22.55
N GLY A 133 18.92 -12.47 22.61
CA GLY A 133 18.75 -11.11 23.10
C GLY A 133 18.98 -10.00 22.06
N LEU A 134 19.20 -10.33 20.78
CA LEU A 134 19.40 -9.32 19.72
C LEU A 134 18.17 -8.44 19.54
N LEU A 135 16.96 -9.02 19.54
CA LEU A 135 15.72 -8.24 19.44
C LEU A 135 15.64 -7.19 20.57
N GLY A 136 15.90 -7.60 21.81
CA GLY A 136 15.90 -6.69 22.97
C GLY A 136 16.94 -5.58 22.87
N LEU A 137 18.15 -5.90 22.37
CA LEU A 137 19.21 -4.92 22.09
C LEU A 137 18.76 -3.88 21.07
N LEU A 138 18.22 -4.32 19.92
CA LEU A 138 17.78 -3.43 18.85
C LEU A 138 16.64 -2.51 19.30
N LEU A 139 15.67 -3.04 20.06
CA LEU A 139 14.59 -2.22 20.63
C LEU A 139 15.13 -1.16 21.60
N ALA A 140 16.12 -1.49 22.42
CA ALA A 140 16.75 -0.52 23.32
C ALA A 140 17.49 0.60 22.55
N LEU A 141 18.19 0.25 21.47
CA LEU A 141 18.86 1.21 20.59
C LEU A 141 17.84 2.12 19.88
N LEU A 142 16.80 1.55 19.26
CA LEU A 142 15.73 2.32 18.62
C LEU A 142 15.00 3.22 19.61
N ARG A 143 14.81 2.80 20.86
CA ARG A 143 14.24 3.67 21.91
C ARG A 143 15.11 4.89 22.18
N LYS A 144 16.44 4.71 22.24
CA LYS A 144 17.39 5.82 22.41
C LYS A 144 17.30 6.78 21.23
N GLU A 145 17.27 6.27 20.01
CA GLU A 145 17.17 7.07 18.78
C GLU A 145 15.85 7.81 18.67
N ALA A 146 14.72 7.18 18.98
CA ALA A 146 13.41 7.82 19.01
C ALA A 146 13.35 8.99 20.00
N LYS A 147 14.01 8.87 21.16
CA LYS A 147 14.14 9.97 22.13
C LYS A 147 14.99 11.13 21.61
N ILE A 148 15.99 10.85 20.78
CA ILE A 148 16.82 11.88 20.13
C ILE A 148 15.98 12.60 19.08
N LEU A 149 15.33 11.86 18.17
CA LEU A 149 14.47 12.42 17.12
C LEU A 149 13.36 13.32 17.69
N ARG A 150 12.72 12.89 18.77
CA ARG A 150 11.67 13.70 19.43
C ARG A 150 12.20 15.01 20.01
N LYS A 151 13.44 15.03 20.50
CA LYS A 151 14.06 16.25 21.04
C LYS A 151 14.48 17.21 19.92
N SER A 152 14.97 16.67 18.80
CA SER A 152 15.39 17.48 17.64
C SER A 152 14.22 18.04 16.82
N ALA A 153 13.03 17.44 16.88
CA ALA A 153 11.85 17.90 16.13
C ALA A 153 11.42 19.36 16.45
N GLY A 154 11.85 19.92 17.59
CA GLY A 154 11.55 21.31 17.98
C GLY A 154 12.74 22.27 17.90
N THR A 155 13.91 21.82 17.45
CA THR A 155 15.11 22.66 17.35
C THR A 155 15.80 22.36 16.04
N HIS A 156 15.75 23.30 15.09
CA HIS A 156 16.57 23.25 13.87
C HIS A 156 18.06 23.38 14.23
N LEU A 157 18.64 22.36 14.87
CA LEU A 157 20.08 22.18 14.87
C LEU A 157 20.46 21.46 13.56
N PRO A 158 21.46 21.97 12.83
CA PRO A 158 22.07 21.25 11.71
C PRO A 158 22.87 20.08 12.29
N GLY A 159 22.16 18.98 12.55
CA GLY A 159 22.67 17.74 13.08
C GLY A 159 21.74 16.59 12.73
N MET A 160 21.08 16.69 11.56
CA MET A 160 20.44 15.54 10.93
C MET A 160 21.56 14.53 10.75
N LYS A 161 21.50 13.40 11.47
CA LYS A 161 22.49 12.33 11.37
C LYS A 161 22.56 11.91 9.90
N GLU A 162 23.54 12.41 9.16
CA GLU A 162 23.70 12.13 7.73
C GLU A 162 24.78 11.06 7.53
N GLY A 163 24.60 10.24 6.50
CA GLY A 163 25.48 9.10 6.21
C GLY A 163 25.14 7.85 7.00
N THR A 164 26.16 7.17 7.51
CA THR A 164 26.08 5.78 8.02
C THR A 164 25.15 5.61 9.23
N GLU A 165 24.97 6.62 10.08
CA GLU A 165 24.07 6.52 11.24
C GLU A 165 22.60 6.45 10.83
N LYS A 166 22.18 7.23 9.82
CA LYS A 166 20.81 7.15 9.27
C LYS A 166 20.56 5.77 8.67
N GLU A 167 21.53 5.29 7.89
CA GLU A 167 21.45 3.97 7.27
C GLU A 167 21.39 2.84 8.31
N LEU A 168 22.17 2.96 9.39
CA LEU A 168 22.12 2.02 10.50
C LEU A 168 20.73 1.98 11.15
N ASN A 169 20.11 3.15 11.38
CA ASN A 169 18.74 3.24 11.89
C ASN A 169 17.72 2.57 10.94
N VAL A 170 17.86 2.77 9.62
CA VAL A 170 17.03 2.10 8.61
C VAL A 170 17.18 0.58 8.71
N VAL A 171 18.41 0.06 8.78
CA VAL A 171 18.66 -1.39 8.86
C VAL A 171 18.21 -1.96 10.21
N MET A 172 18.34 -1.23 11.32
CA MET A 172 17.79 -1.64 12.62
C MET A 172 16.26 -1.78 12.57
N LEU A 173 15.55 -0.82 11.96
CA LEU A 173 14.11 -0.94 11.78
C LEU A 173 13.74 -2.11 10.86
N LYS A 174 14.45 -2.30 9.74
CA LYS A 174 14.24 -3.45 8.85
C LYS A 174 14.48 -4.79 9.55
N MET A 175 15.50 -4.87 10.42
CA MET A 175 15.78 -6.05 11.22
C MET A 175 14.67 -6.33 12.23
N VAL A 176 14.21 -5.32 12.97
CA VAL A 176 13.07 -5.48 13.88
C VAL A 176 11.81 -5.88 13.12
N ALA A 177 11.54 -5.28 11.96
CA ALA A 177 10.42 -5.66 11.09
C ALA A 177 10.52 -7.13 10.65
N ALA A 178 11.69 -7.60 10.25
CA ALA A 178 11.90 -8.99 9.85
C ALA A 178 11.73 -9.96 11.03
N LEU A 179 12.21 -9.59 12.23
CA LEU A 179 12.09 -10.40 13.44
C LEU A 179 10.64 -10.49 13.95
N THR A 180 9.84 -9.44 13.81
CA THR A 180 8.43 -9.45 14.22
C THR A 180 7.51 -10.02 13.15
N ALA A 181 7.90 -9.96 11.87
CA ALA A 181 7.14 -10.52 10.77
C ALA A 181 6.80 -11.99 11.02
N ARG A 182 5.49 -12.29 11.04
CA ARG A 182 4.94 -13.65 11.26
C ARG A 182 5.34 -14.28 12.60
N SER A 183 5.79 -13.50 13.58
CA SER A 183 6.15 -13.97 14.92
C SER A 183 5.35 -13.25 16.00
N VAL A 184 4.21 -13.85 16.38
CA VAL A 184 3.35 -13.33 17.47
C VAL A 184 4.15 -13.14 18.76
N ARG A 185 5.05 -14.08 19.09
CA ARG A 185 5.91 -13.99 20.29
C ARG A 185 6.80 -12.75 20.26
N ASN A 186 7.44 -12.46 19.13
CA ASN A 186 8.32 -11.30 19.02
C ASN A 186 7.53 -9.97 19.04
N THR A 187 6.31 -9.97 18.50
CA THR A 187 5.39 -8.82 18.61
C THR A 187 4.95 -8.60 20.06
N VAL A 188 4.69 -9.65 20.84
CA VAL A 188 4.43 -9.55 22.29
C VAL A 188 5.64 -8.95 23.01
N VAL A 189 6.85 -9.41 22.72
CA VAL A 189 8.09 -8.83 23.29
C VAL A 189 8.19 -7.34 23.00
N LEU A 190 7.90 -6.90 21.78
CA LEU A 190 7.89 -5.48 21.42
C LEU A 190 6.91 -4.69 22.30
N LYS A 191 5.73 -5.25 22.59
CA LYS A 191 4.72 -4.64 23.46
C LYS A 191 5.12 -4.64 24.93
N ASP A 192 5.67 -5.75 25.44
CA ASP A 192 6.13 -5.87 26.82
C ASP A 192 7.29 -4.90 27.12
N TYR A 193 8.10 -4.59 26.11
CA TYR A 193 9.11 -3.54 26.18
C TYR A 193 8.53 -2.12 26.07
N GLY A 194 7.22 -1.94 25.91
CA GLY A 194 6.58 -0.64 25.79
C GLY A 194 7.08 0.17 24.60
N MET A 195 7.38 -0.49 23.47
CA MET A 195 8.07 0.14 22.34
C MET A 195 7.15 0.92 21.40
N VAL A 196 5.85 0.65 21.40
CA VAL A 196 4.87 1.26 20.48
C VAL A 196 4.96 2.80 20.42
N PRO A 197 5.02 3.54 21.54
CA PRO A 197 5.14 5.00 21.50
C PRO A 197 6.46 5.52 20.92
N TYR A 198 7.51 4.71 20.91
CA TYR A 198 8.82 5.06 20.35
C TYR A 198 8.91 4.70 18.87
N ILE A 199 8.35 3.55 18.47
CA ILE A 199 8.33 3.11 17.06
C ILE A 199 7.56 4.12 16.21
N LYS A 200 6.41 4.63 16.68
CA LYS A 200 5.62 5.61 15.90
C LYS A 200 6.35 6.92 15.58
N ILE A 201 7.40 7.29 16.33
CA ILE A 201 8.19 8.51 16.10
C ILE A 201 8.93 8.43 14.75
N PHE A 202 9.21 7.22 14.27
CA PHE A 202 9.87 7.00 12.99
C PHE A 202 8.92 7.06 11.78
N LEU A 203 7.64 7.44 11.95
CA LEU A 203 6.70 7.60 10.82
C LEU A 203 6.97 8.88 10.03
N ASP A 204 7.44 9.93 10.70
CA ASP A 204 7.57 11.27 10.14
C ASP A 204 8.65 11.32 9.04
N ASP A 205 9.78 10.64 9.23
CA ASP A 205 10.86 10.56 8.24
C ASP A 205 10.61 9.44 7.22
N GLU A 206 10.57 9.81 5.93
CA GLU A 206 10.32 8.94 4.80
C GLU A 206 11.27 7.74 4.72
N CYS A 207 12.53 7.91 5.11
CA CYS A 207 13.54 6.84 5.05
C CYS A 207 13.20 5.67 6.01
N TYR A 208 12.50 5.97 7.10
CA TYR A 208 12.16 4.98 8.13
C TYR A 208 10.75 4.42 7.96
N ARG A 209 9.85 5.20 7.36
CA ARG A 209 8.40 4.97 7.36
C ARG A 209 7.98 3.56 6.93
N SER A 210 8.55 3.03 5.84
CA SER A 210 8.18 1.69 5.35
C SER A 210 8.45 0.58 6.37
N ALA A 211 9.63 0.58 6.99
CA ALA A 211 9.98 -0.41 8.02
C ALA A 211 9.17 -0.19 9.30
N THR A 212 8.92 1.07 9.67
CA THR A 212 8.07 1.44 10.81
C THR A 212 6.64 0.90 10.64
N LEU A 213 6.03 1.11 9.47
CA LEU A 213 4.70 0.59 9.16
C LEU A 213 4.67 -0.93 9.19
N SER A 214 5.69 -1.60 8.64
CA SER A 214 5.79 -3.06 8.71
C SER A 214 5.81 -3.58 10.15
N ILE A 215 6.44 -2.86 11.09
CA ILE A 215 6.44 -3.21 12.52
C ILE A 215 5.06 -2.97 13.14
N LEU A 216 4.48 -1.79 12.91
CA LEU A 216 3.17 -1.43 13.46
C LEU A 216 2.07 -2.36 12.95
N GLU A 217 2.12 -2.78 11.69
CA GLU A 217 1.21 -3.77 11.11
C GLU A 217 1.24 -5.10 11.88
N GLN A 218 2.39 -5.51 12.45
CA GLN A 218 2.43 -6.73 13.27
C GLN A 218 1.60 -6.60 14.56
N LEU A 219 1.36 -5.38 15.06
CA LEU A 219 0.49 -5.16 16.23
C LEU A 219 -0.94 -5.62 15.95
N SER A 220 -1.41 -5.52 14.70
CA SER A 220 -2.75 -5.94 14.29
C SER A 220 -3.01 -7.44 14.51
N VAL A 221 -1.94 -8.26 14.57
CA VAL A 221 -2.04 -9.69 14.86
C VAL A 221 -2.48 -9.96 16.30
N ILE A 222 -2.15 -9.04 17.23
CA ILE A 222 -2.49 -9.16 18.66
C ILE A 222 -3.68 -8.28 19.00
N ASN A 223 -3.68 -7.03 18.53
CA ASN A 223 -4.68 -6.02 18.83
C ASN A 223 -4.90 -5.08 17.64
N TYR A 224 -6.00 -5.28 16.93
CA TYR A 224 -6.41 -4.41 15.83
C TYR A 224 -6.69 -2.98 16.29
N GLU A 225 -7.28 -2.76 17.47
CA GLU A 225 -7.64 -1.42 17.96
C GLU A 225 -6.41 -0.55 18.22
N GLU A 226 -5.34 -1.15 18.76
CA GLU A 226 -4.08 -0.44 19.00
C GLU A 226 -3.44 0.02 17.68
N TYR A 227 -3.42 -0.84 16.66
CA TYR A 227 -2.97 -0.46 15.31
C TYR A 227 -3.88 0.63 14.70
N MET A 228 -5.20 0.42 14.71
CA MET A 228 -6.16 1.35 14.11
C MET A 228 -6.09 2.74 14.76
N SER A 229 -5.99 2.80 16.09
CA SER A 229 -5.84 4.06 16.82
C SER A 229 -4.59 4.83 16.41
N ILE A 230 -3.46 4.13 16.15
CA ILE A 230 -2.21 4.77 15.72
C ILE A 230 -2.35 5.31 14.29
N ILE A 231 -2.82 4.50 13.35
CA ILE A 231 -2.87 4.88 11.93
C ILE A 231 -3.94 5.94 11.67
N ILE A 232 -5.16 5.75 12.19
CA ILE A 232 -6.22 6.76 12.06
C ILE A 232 -5.83 8.04 12.80
N GLY A 233 -5.25 7.92 14.01
CA GLY A 233 -4.73 9.07 14.74
C GLY A 233 -3.69 9.86 13.94
N ALA A 234 -2.73 9.17 13.31
CA ALA A 234 -1.71 9.79 12.48
C ALA A 234 -2.29 10.44 11.22
N LEU A 235 -3.27 9.81 10.56
CA LEU A 235 -3.98 10.39 9.42
C LEU A 235 -4.68 11.70 9.83
N CYS A 236 -5.42 11.68 10.94
CA CYS A 236 -6.15 12.85 11.44
C CYS A 236 -5.24 13.95 12.00
N SER A 237 -4.04 13.63 12.48
CA SER A 237 -3.08 14.63 12.98
C SER A 237 -2.11 15.17 11.93
N SER A 238 -2.02 14.50 10.77
CA SER A 238 -1.10 14.90 9.71
C SER A 238 -1.52 16.23 9.08
N THR A 239 -0.52 17.02 8.69
CA THR A 239 -0.74 18.29 8.01
C THR A 239 -1.13 18.08 6.56
N GLN A 240 -1.64 19.13 5.91
CA GLN A 240 -2.05 19.06 4.49
C GLN A 240 -0.87 18.73 3.55
N TRP A 241 0.37 19.07 3.93
CA TRP A 241 1.58 18.89 3.12
C TRP A 241 2.17 17.46 3.17
N GLU A 242 1.75 16.66 4.14
CA GLU A 242 2.29 15.31 4.36
C GLU A 242 1.58 14.27 3.47
N LEU A 243 1.49 14.55 2.17
CA LEU A 243 0.78 13.72 1.20
C LEU A 243 1.33 12.30 1.12
N HIS A 244 2.66 12.16 1.07
CA HIS A 244 3.31 10.84 1.04
C HIS A 244 3.06 10.05 2.33
N LEU A 245 3.06 10.71 3.50
CA LEU A 245 2.71 10.08 4.76
C LEU A 245 1.25 9.58 4.72
N LYS A 246 0.29 10.42 4.31
CA LYS A 246 -1.12 10.03 4.19
C LYS A 246 -1.30 8.82 3.27
N LEU A 247 -0.64 8.83 2.11
CA LEU A 247 -0.69 7.71 1.15
C LEU A 247 -0.10 6.43 1.73
N ASP A 248 1.05 6.50 2.40
CA ASP A 248 1.70 5.31 3.00
C ASP A 248 0.86 4.74 4.16
N LEU A 249 0.24 5.61 4.97
CA LEU A 249 -0.69 5.23 6.05
C LEU A 249 -1.95 4.57 5.48
N LEU A 250 -2.56 5.11 4.42
CA LEU A 250 -3.74 4.52 3.77
C LEU A 250 -3.42 3.15 3.14
N LYS A 251 -2.25 3.01 2.50
CA LYS A 251 -1.79 1.71 1.96
C LYS A 251 -1.58 0.68 3.08
N SER A 252 -1.05 1.10 4.23
CA SER A 252 -0.92 0.25 5.41
C SER A 252 -2.29 -0.17 5.94
N LEU A 253 -3.21 0.79 6.10
CA LEU A 253 -4.57 0.57 6.56
C LEU A 253 -5.30 -0.46 5.69
N LEU A 254 -5.19 -0.33 4.36
CA LEU A 254 -5.80 -1.28 3.41
C LEU A 254 -5.31 -2.71 3.61
N ARG A 255 -3.99 -2.92 3.82
CA ARG A 255 -3.45 -4.26 4.09
C ARG A 255 -4.07 -4.89 5.34
N ILE A 256 -4.37 -4.10 6.36
CA ILE A 256 -4.98 -4.61 7.60
C ILE A 256 -6.49 -4.82 7.45
N LEU A 257 -7.17 -3.96 6.68
CA LEU A 257 -8.59 -4.08 6.36
C LEU A 257 -8.92 -5.31 5.50
N GLU A 258 -7.95 -5.96 4.85
CA GLU A 258 -8.16 -7.27 4.20
C GLU A 258 -8.66 -8.34 5.19
N SER A 259 -8.38 -8.20 6.48
CA SER A 259 -8.89 -9.08 7.53
C SER A 259 -10.24 -8.57 8.05
N PRO A 260 -11.34 -9.35 7.94
CA PRO A 260 -12.64 -8.96 8.48
C PRO A 260 -12.63 -8.72 10.00
N LYS A 261 -11.68 -9.32 10.72
CA LYS A 261 -11.51 -9.12 12.18
C LYS A 261 -11.10 -7.70 12.54
N SER A 262 -10.53 -6.96 11.59
CA SER A 262 -10.08 -5.58 11.79
C SER A 262 -11.23 -4.57 11.71
N HIS A 263 -12.36 -4.93 11.10
CA HIS A 263 -13.44 -4.01 10.75
C HIS A 263 -14.13 -3.41 11.98
N SER A 264 -14.32 -4.19 13.04
CA SER A 264 -14.89 -3.68 14.30
C SER A 264 -13.96 -2.66 14.94
N ALA A 265 -12.65 -2.94 14.97
CA ALA A 265 -11.65 -2.04 15.49
C ALA A 265 -11.57 -0.74 14.68
N PHE A 266 -11.62 -0.84 13.35
CA PHE A 266 -11.69 0.32 12.46
C PHE A 266 -12.88 1.21 12.79
N ARG A 267 -14.07 0.63 12.98
CA ARG A 267 -15.28 1.37 13.37
C ARG A 267 -15.14 2.00 14.76
N THR A 268 -14.67 1.26 15.76
CA THR A 268 -14.51 1.74 17.15
C THR A 268 -13.48 2.87 17.24
N CYS A 269 -12.41 2.82 16.45
CA CYS A 269 -11.38 3.86 16.38
C CYS A 269 -11.77 5.05 15.47
N SER A 270 -13.07 5.24 15.18
CA SER A 270 -13.58 6.33 14.33
C SER A 270 -13.00 6.35 12.91
N GLY A 271 -12.62 5.19 12.37
CA GLY A 271 -11.97 5.08 11.07
C GLY A 271 -12.77 5.71 9.93
N PHE A 272 -14.09 5.50 9.87
CA PHE A 272 -14.94 6.13 8.86
C PHE A 272 -14.92 7.65 8.94
N ASN A 273 -15.05 8.22 10.14
CA ASN A 273 -15.02 9.66 10.33
C ASN A 273 -13.65 10.25 10.00
N GLY A 274 -12.57 9.54 10.37
CA GLY A 274 -11.20 9.95 10.06
C GLY A 274 -10.90 9.93 8.55
N LEU A 275 -11.40 8.94 7.81
CA LEU A 275 -11.25 8.91 6.35
C LEU A 275 -12.12 9.98 5.67
N LEU A 276 -13.35 10.20 6.13
CA LEU A 276 -14.21 11.26 5.58
C LEU A 276 -13.62 12.65 5.85
N SER A 277 -13.02 12.91 7.03
CA SER A 277 -12.35 14.19 7.28
C SER A 277 -11.19 14.45 6.32
N LEU A 278 -10.49 13.41 5.84
CA LEU A 278 -9.47 13.58 4.81
C LEU A 278 -10.08 14.07 3.49
N LEU A 279 -11.28 13.60 3.12
CA LEU A 279 -11.98 14.11 1.94
C LEU A 279 -12.47 15.55 2.16
N SER A 280 -13.01 15.86 3.34
CA SER A 280 -13.42 17.22 3.69
C SER A 280 -12.26 18.21 3.60
N ASP A 281 -11.05 17.82 4.02
CA ASP A 281 -9.83 18.64 3.93
C ASP A 281 -9.37 18.92 2.50
N MET A 282 -9.91 18.19 1.50
CA MET A 282 -9.57 18.29 0.08
C MET A 282 -10.54 19.18 -0.71
N GLU A 283 -11.28 20.07 -0.03
CA GLU A 283 -12.16 21.04 -0.68
C GLU A 283 -11.41 21.84 -1.77
N GLY A 284 -12.00 21.86 -2.97
CA GLY A 284 -11.47 22.52 -4.17
C GLY A 284 -10.15 21.97 -4.71
N ALA A 285 -9.70 20.78 -4.30
CA ALA A 285 -8.45 20.17 -4.75
C ALA A 285 -8.48 19.73 -6.24
N LEU A 286 -9.66 19.38 -6.76
CA LEU A 286 -9.90 18.97 -8.15
C LEU A 286 -10.55 20.08 -8.99
N GLN A 287 -10.56 21.32 -8.50
CA GLN A 287 -10.95 22.50 -9.29
C GLN A 287 -9.91 22.77 -10.40
N ASP A 288 -10.32 23.47 -11.45
CA ASP A 288 -9.45 23.88 -12.55
C ASP A 288 -9.37 25.42 -12.66
N PRO A 289 -8.26 26.06 -12.22
CA PRO A 289 -7.12 25.45 -11.52
C PRO A 289 -7.45 25.05 -10.06
N PRO A 290 -6.67 24.16 -9.42
CA PRO A 290 -6.88 23.76 -8.03
C PRO A 290 -6.89 24.96 -7.09
N SER A 291 -7.75 24.95 -6.07
CA SER A 291 -7.90 26.07 -5.17
C SER A 291 -6.91 26.03 -4.00
N GLY A 292 -6.59 27.22 -3.47
CA GLY A 292 -5.83 27.37 -2.24
C GLY A 292 -4.49 26.64 -2.24
N GLN A 293 -4.31 25.77 -1.25
CA GLN A 293 -3.05 25.07 -0.98
C GLN A 293 -2.78 23.91 -1.96
N TRP A 294 -3.78 23.50 -2.74
CA TRP A 294 -3.67 22.40 -3.71
C TRP A 294 -3.01 22.82 -5.03
N THR A 295 -2.82 24.12 -5.26
CA THR A 295 -2.17 24.69 -6.46
C THR A 295 -0.77 24.12 -6.72
N ALA A 296 -0.02 23.77 -5.67
CA ALA A 296 1.33 23.22 -5.77
C ALA A 296 1.38 21.70 -5.94
N VAL A 297 0.24 21.00 -5.83
CA VAL A 297 0.17 19.53 -5.84
C VAL A 297 -0.29 19.05 -7.21
N GLY A 298 0.42 18.09 -7.79
CA GLY A 298 0.02 17.47 -9.06
C GLY A 298 -1.33 16.75 -8.94
N GLN A 299 -2.21 16.93 -9.92
CA GLN A 299 -3.56 16.34 -9.95
C GLN A 299 -3.58 14.82 -9.76
N ASN A 300 -2.55 14.12 -10.24
CA ASN A 300 -2.42 12.67 -10.06
C ASN A 300 -2.35 12.29 -8.58
N CYS A 301 -1.56 13.02 -7.79
CA CYS A 301 -1.38 12.74 -6.36
C CYS A 301 -2.66 13.05 -5.57
N ILE A 302 -3.41 14.09 -5.96
CA ILE A 302 -4.72 14.42 -5.38
C ILE A 302 -5.69 13.27 -5.60
N LEU A 303 -5.82 12.80 -6.86
CA LEU A 303 -6.69 11.67 -7.18
C LEU A 303 -6.24 10.39 -6.47
N GLU A 304 -4.93 10.12 -6.37
CA GLU A 304 -4.44 8.98 -5.57
C GLU A 304 -4.94 9.05 -4.14
N LEU A 305 -4.85 10.22 -3.49
CA LEU A 305 -5.32 10.39 -2.12
C LEU A 305 -6.84 10.19 -1.99
N VAL A 306 -7.63 10.74 -2.91
CA VAL A 306 -9.10 10.51 -2.95
C VAL A 306 -9.39 9.02 -3.06
N PHE A 307 -8.79 8.32 -4.02
CA PHE A 307 -9.09 6.92 -4.27
C PHE A 307 -8.59 5.99 -3.18
N TYR A 308 -7.41 6.21 -2.60
CA TYR A 308 -6.95 5.42 -1.45
C TYR A 308 -7.86 5.63 -0.22
N THR A 309 -8.39 6.84 -0.03
CA THR A 309 -9.35 7.13 1.04
C THR A 309 -10.68 6.40 0.82
N LEU A 310 -11.23 6.47 -0.39
CA LEU A 310 -12.46 5.76 -0.75
C LEU A 310 -12.27 4.22 -0.73
N GLN A 311 -11.09 3.73 -1.11
CA GLN A 311 -10.74 2.30 -0.98
C GLN A 311 -10.74 1.88 0.49
N GLY A 312 -10.19 2.70 1.40
CA GLY A 312 -10.21 2.41 2.83
C GLY A 312 -11.64 2.30 3.38
N ILE A 313 -12.51 3.24 3.00
CA ILE A 313 -13.94 3.19 3.36
C ILE A 313 -14.60 1.93 2.79
N THR A 314 -14.37 1.64 1.52
CA THR A 314 -14.99 0.49 0.85
C THR A 314 -14.52 -0.84 1.41
N ALA A 315 -13.20 -0.99 1.67
CA ALA A 315 -12.65 -2.19 2.27
C ALA A 315 -13.27 -2.49 3.64
N ALA A 316 -13.48 -1.47 4.47
CA ALA A 316 -14.15 -1.63 5.77
C ALA A 316 -15.64 -1.97 5.65
N LEU A 317 -16.31 -1.60 4.56
CA LEU A 317 -17.71 -1.95 4.31
C LEU A 317 -17.86 -3.35 3.68
N HIS A 318 -16.84 -3.81 2.95
CA HIS A 318 -16.93 -5.02 2.14
C HIS A 318 -17.27 -6.25 2.97
N LEU A 319 -18.36 -6.91 2.60
CA LEU A 319 -18.90 -8.10 3.28
C LEU A 319 -19.11 -7.93 4.79
N ASP A 320 -19.25 -6.69 5.28
CA ASP A 320 -19.50 -6.38 6.68
C ASP A 320 -20.86 -5.68 6.85
N PRO A 321 -21.92 -6.41 7.21
CA PRO A 321 -23.26 -5.84 7.37
C PRO A 321 -23.35 -4.89 8.57
N VAL A 322 -22.50 -5.05 9.60
CA VAL A 322 -22.52 -4.19 10.79
C VAL A 322 -21.96 -2.82 10.44
N ASN A 323 -20.84 -2.79 9.71
CA ASN A 323 -20.28 -1.56 9.18
C ASN A 323 -21.21 -0.92 8.15
N SER A 324 -21.82 -1.71 7.27
CA SER A 324 -22.79 -1.19 6.30
C SER A 324 -24.00 -0.52 6.97
N ASN A 325 -24.59 -1.16 7.98
CA ASN A 325 -25.68 -0.58 8.76
C ASN A 325 -25.22 0.66 9.54
N PHE A 326 -24.05 0.60 10.19
CA PHE A 326 -23.49 1.73 10.90
C PHE A 326 -23.27 2.93 9.97
N PHE A 327 -22.71 2.71 8.78
CA PHE A 327 -22.41 3.75 7.81
C PHE A 327 -23.69 4.41 7.29
N GLN A 328 -24.71 3.61 6.98
CA GLN A 328 -26.03 4.10 6.58
C GLN A 328 -26.72 4.89 7.71
N ARG A 329 -26.81 4.31 8.91
CA ARG A 329 -27.61 4.86 10.02
C ARG A 329 -27.05 6.16 10.59
N ASN A 330 -25.73 6.37 10.44
CA ASN A 330 -25.05 7.61 10.85
C ASN A 330 -24.94 8.65 9.72
N GLY A 331 -25.62 8.45 8.58
CA GLY A 331 -25.63 9.43 7.49
C GLY A 331 -24.28 9.61 6.79
N LEU A 332 -23.42 8.60 6.80
CA LEU A 332 -22.04 8.73 6.29
C LEU A 332 -21.96 8.67 4.77
N PHE A 333 -22.96 8.09 4.09
CA PHE A 333 -23.09 8.22 2.62
C PHE A 333 -23.43 9.65 2.23
N GLU A 334 -24.30 10.31 2.99
CA GLU A 334 -24.68 11.70 2.79
C GLU A 334 -23.47 12.61 2.96
N LYS A 335 -22.71 12.41 4.04
CA LYS A 335 -21.44 13.11 4.26
C LYS A 335 -20.43 12.85 3.13
N MET A 336 -20.28 11.60 2.68
CA MET A 336 -19.40 11.28 1.55
C MET A 336 -19.81 12.06 0.28
N ALA A 337 -21.10 12.19 -0.01
CA ALA A 337 -21.58 12.94 -1.17
C ALA A 337 -21.31 14.45 -1.06
N GLU A 338 -21.39 15.00 0.15
CA GLU A 338 -21.03 16.39 0.44
C GLU A 338 -19.53 16.62 0.23
N ASP A 339 -18.68 15.78 0.85
CA ASP A 339 -17.22 15.85 0.74
C ASP A 339 -16.73 15.63 -0.70
N LEU A 340 -17.28 14.64 -1.43
CA LEU A 340 -16.94 14.45 -2.84
C LEU A 340 -17.41 15.63 -3.71
N GLY A 341 -18.57 16.21 -3.39
CA GLY A 341 -19.10 17.36 -4.09
C GLY A 341 -18.32 18.65 -3.86
N SER A 342 -17.57 18.77 -2.75
CA SER A 342 -16.74 19.94 -2.44
C SER A 342 -15.33 19.85 -3.04
N LEU A 343 -14.92 18.71 -3.62
CA LEU A 343 -13.61 18.56 -4.27
C LEU A 343 -13.38 19.55 -5.43
N GLY A 344 -14.41 20.19 -5.97
CA GLY A 344 -14.30 21.23 -7.00
C GLY A 344 -14.34 20.74 -8.45
N CYS A 345 -14.44 19.42 -8.68
CA CYS A 345 -14.77 18.87 -10.00
C CYS A 345 -16.29 18.82 -10.27
N PHE A 346 -17.10 18.75 -9.21
CA PHE A 346 -18.56 18.87 -9.24
C PHE A 346 -18.98 20.33 -9.00
N TRP A 347 -19.97 20.84 -9.72
CA TRP A 347 -20.41 22.24 -9.66
C TRP A 347 -21.54 22.46 -8.65
N THR A 348 -21.62 23.67 -8.08
CA THR A 348 -22.67 24.04 -7.14
C THR A 348 -24.03 24.15 -7.83
N GLN A 349 -25.06 23.54 -7.25
CA GLN A 349 -26.44 23.64 -7.71
C GLN A 349 -26.90 25.11 -7.61
N GLY A 350 -27.22 25.74 -8.74
CA GLY A 350 -27.62 27.16 -8.78
C GLY A 350 -27.83 27.74 -10.18
N GLU A 351 -27.24 27.15 -11.22
CA GLU A 351 -27.46 27.59 -12.60
C GLU A 351 -28.70 26.90 -13.19
N ARG A 352 -29.65 27.69 -13.69
CA ARG A 352 -30.84 27.18 -14.39
C ARG A 352 -30.37 26.39 -15.62
N GLN A 353 -30.70 25.10 -15.69
CA GLN A 353 -30.32 24.28 -16.84
C GLN A 353 -31.00 24.79 -18.11
N ILE A 354 -30.23 25.01 -19.16
CA ILE A 354 -30.74 25.43 -20.47
C ILE A 354 -31.07 24.16 -21.25
N PRO A 355 -32.33 23.90 -21.65
CA PRO A 355 -32.66 22.70 -22.42
C PRO A 355 -31.90 22.68 -23.75
N VAL A 356 -31.10 21.63 -24.00
CA VAL A 356 -30.39 21.45 -25.26
C VAL A 356 -30.87 20.19 -25.98
N SER A 357 -30.96 20.25 -27.31
CA SER A 357 -31.21 19.08 -28.14
C SER A 357 -29.96 18.20 -28.17
N LEU A 358 -30.05 16.97 -27.64
CA LEU A 358 -28.97 15.99 -27.66
C LEU A 358 -28.98 15.22 -29.00
N GLU A 359 -27.99 15.48 -29.85
CA GLU A 359 -27.85 14.80 -31.16
C GLU A 359 -27.33 13.36 -31.03
N LYS A 360 -26.51 13.08 -30.02
CA LYS A 360 -25.99 11.76 -29.67
C LYS A 360 -26.18 11.54 -28.17
N LYS A 361 -26.60 10.33 -27.78
CA LYS A 361 -26.78 9.94 -26.38
C LYS A 361 -25.84 8.79 -26.07
N ARG A 362 -24.69 9.10 -25.48
CA ARG A 362 -23.78 8.07 -24.97
C ARG A 362 -24.36 7.39 -23.73
N THR A 363 -24.12 6.10 -23.62
CA THR A 363 -24.34 5.34 -22.39
C THR A 363 -23.26 5.67 -21.36
N PHE A 364 -23.51 5.35 -20.08
CA PHE A 364 -22.50 5.55 -19.04
C PHE A 364 -21.22 4.74 -19.31
N ALA A 365 -21.33 3.53 -19.88
CA ALA A 365 -20.18 2.72 -20.28
C ALA A 365 -19.36 3.39 -21.39
N GLU A 366 -20.02 3.97 -22.41
CA GLU A 366 -19.31 4.70 -23.46
C GLU A 366 -18.59 5.96 -22.93
N PHE A 367 -19.16 6.64 -21.93
CA PHE A 367 -18.48 7.75 -21.24
C PHE A 367 -17.24 7.29 -20.47
N LEU A 368 -17.34 6.14 -19.79
CA LEU A 368 -16.21 5.51 -19.12
C LEU A 368 -15.13 5.19 -20.14
N ASP A 369 -15.45 4.42 -21.18
CA ASP A 369 -14.51 4.02 -22.23
C ASP A 369 -13.86 5.22 -22.90
N SER A 370 -14.62 6.29 -23.18
CA SER A 370 -14.10 7.53 -23.78
C SER A 370 -13.24 8.35 -22.82
N ALA A 371 -13.46 8.23 -21.50
CA ALA A 371 -12.65 8.93 -20.50
C ALA A 371 -11.33 8.19 -20.21
N PHE A 372 -11.31 6.87 -20.36
CA PHE A 372 -10.13 6.02 -20.22
C PHE A 372 -9.35 5.86 -21.53
N SER A 373 -10.01 5.94 -22.69
CA SER A 373 -9.37 5.92 -24.00
C SER A 373 -8.93 7.33 -24.37
N SER A 374 -7.69 7.52 -24.85
CA SER A 374 -7.18 8.83 -25.29
C SER A 374 -7.82 9.37 -26.58
N SER A 375 -8.95 8.79 -27.02
CA SER A 375 -9.59 9.06 -28.32
C SER A 375 -10.41 10.35 -28.34
N GLU A 376 -10.98 10.78 -27.20
CA GLU A 376 -11.76 12.01 -27.11
C GLU A 376 -11.26 12.94 -25.98
N PRO A 377 -11.00 14.23 -26.27
CA PRO A 377 -10.53 15.16 -25.25
C PRO A 377 -11.71 15.68 -24.40
N PHE A 378 -12.07 14.95 -23.34
CA PHE A 378 -12.96 15.51 -22.30
C PHE A 378 -12.28 16.62 -21.49
N PRO A 379 -13.03 17.65 -21.07
CA PRO A 379 -12.56 18.61 -20.07
C PRO A 379 -12.10 17.92 -18.78
N VAL A 380 -11.09 18.47 -18.13
CA VAL A 380 -10.45 17.87 -16.94
C VAL A 380 -11.44 17.64 -15.79
N TRP A 381 -12.32 18.60 -15.52
CA TRP A 381 -13.37 18.48 -14.50
C TRP A 381 -14.28 17.26 -14.76
N LEU A 382 -14.67 17.04 -16.02
CA LEU A 382 -15.55 15.94 -16.41
C LEU A 382 -14.83 14.60 -16.28
N LYS A 383 -13.56 14.52 -16.67
CA LYS A 383 -12.73 13.33 -16.44
C LYS A 383 -12.70 12.96 -14.96
N ASN A 384 -12.44 13.93 -14.08
CA ASN A 384 -12.42 13.70 -12.63
C ASN A 384 -13.78 13.19 -12.10
N CYS A 385 -14.89 13.80 -12.54
CA CYS A 385 -16.24 13.34 -12.18
C CYS A 385 -16.49 11.91 -12.65
N ILE A 386 -16.16 11.57 -13.89
CA ILE A 386 -16.35 10.23 -14.45
C ILE A 386 -15.53 9.20 -13.67
N TRP A 387 -14.29 9.50 -13.28
CA TRP A 387 -13.47 8.62 -12.46
C TRP A 387 -14.06 8.37 -11.07
N ILE A 388 -14.58 9.41 -10.40
CA ILE A 388 -15.25 9.26 -9.10
C ILE A 388 -16.54 8.45 -9.24
N LEU A 389 -17.36 8.72 -10.26
CA LEU A 389 -18.58 7.96 -10.54
C LEU A 389 -18.29 6.49 -10.89
N ASN A 390 -17.21 6.21 -11.62
CA ASN A 390 -16.74 4.84 -11.88
C ASN A 390 -16.39 4.12 -10.59
N PHE A 391 -15.65 4.79 -9.69
CA PHE A 391 -15.32 4.22 -8.40
C PHE A 391 -16.58 3.88 -7.59
N LEU A 392 -17.55 4.80 -7.55
CA LEU A 392 -18.82 4.58 -6.88
C LEU A 392 -19.61 3.42 -7.51
N ASP A 393 -19.66 3.32 -8.84
CA ASP A 393 -20.32 2.19 -9.51
C ASP A 393 -19.64 0.84 -9.19
N ARG A 394 -18.30 0.80 -9.15
CA ARG A 394 -17.55 -0.38 -8.71
C ARG A 394 -17.80 -0.70 -7.24
N MET A 395 -17.96 0.30 -6.38
CA MET A 395 -18.37 0.14 -4.98
C MET A 395 -19.78 -0.45 -4.89
N VAL A 396 -20.74 0.03 -5.69
CA VAL A 396 -22.11 -0.53 -5.77
C VAL A 396 -22.08 -2.01 -6.11
N LYS A 397 -21.25 -2.40 -7.09
CA LYS A 397 -21.13 -3.79 -7.57
C LYS A 397 -20.22 -4.67 -6.71
N GLY A 398 -19.43 -4.08 -5.81
CA GLY A 398 -18.46 -4.78 -4.97
C GLY A 398 -17.26 -5.36 -5.74
N THR A 399 -16.92 -4.82 -6.92
CA THR A 399 -15.86 -5.35 -7.80
C THR A 399 -14.47 -4.78 -7.52
N LEU A 400 -14.32 -3.90 -6.51
CA LEU A 400 -13.07 -3.21 -6.20
C LEU A 400 -11.93 -4.14 -5.73
N HIS A 401 -12.23 -5.34 -5.25
CA HIS A 401 -11.20 -6.31 -4.83
C HIS A 401 -10.49 -7.01 -6.01
N GLN A 402 -11.00 -6.85 -7.24
CA GLN A 402 -10.55 -7.63 -8.39
C GLN A 402 -9.41 -6.96 -9.17
N GLU A 403 -9.18 -5.65 -8.98
CA GLU A 403 -8.22 -4.86 -9.75
C GLU A 403 -7.52 -3.82 -8.87
N SER A 404 -6.19 -3.74 -8.97
CA SER A 404 -5.46 -2.59 -8.43
C SER A 404 -5.76 -1.39 -9.32
N TYR A 405 -6.70 -0.54 -8.90
CA TYR A 405 -7.19 0.69 -9.56
C TYR A 405 -6.08 1.57 -10.18
N PHE A 406 -4.85 1.46 -9.70
CA PHE A 406 -3.69 2.23 -10.18
C PHE A 406 -2.80 1.51 -11.22
N LYS A 407 -3.00 0.22 -11.51
CA LYS A 407 -2.25 -0.47 -12.58
C LYS A 407 -2.71 -0.05 -13.98
N GLU A 408 -3.99 0.24 -14.16
CA GLU A 408 -4.54 0.76 -15.43
C GLU A 408 -3.85 2.08 -15.80
N ARG A 409 -3.69 3.00 -14.83
CA ARG A 409 -3.06 4.31 -15.03
C ARG A 409 -1.55 4.29 -15.36
N LYS A 410 -0.80 3.29 -14.88
CA LYS A 410 0.66 3.18 -15.14
C LYS A 410 0.97 2.64 -16.55
N SER A 411 0.01 1.94 -17.17
CA SER A 411 0.16 1.44 -18.54
C SER A 411 -0.02 2.53 -19.60
N GLU A 412 -0.52 3.71 -19.21
CA GLU A 412 -0.96 4.78 -20.12
C GLU A 412 0.10 5.86 -20.39
N MET A 413 1.27 5.79 -19.76
CA MET A 413 2.35 6.78 -19.96
C MET A 413 3.55 6.08 -20.62
N GLY A 414 3.77 6.39 -21.89
CA GLY A 414 4.91 5.92 -22.66
C GLY A 414 6.22 6.18 -21.93
N GLU A 415 7.12 5.20 -22.03
CA GLU A 415 8.52 5.35 -21.69
C GLU A 415 9.06 6.59 -22.41
N GLU A 416 9.32 7.67 -21.68
CA GLU A 416 10.15 8.76 -22.19
C GLU A 416 11.57 8.23 -22.34
N SER A 417 11.88 7.90 -23.59
CA SER A 417 13.20 7.70 -24.15
C SER A 417 14.20 8.70 -23.57
N ARG A 418 15.17 8.20 -22.81
CA ARG A 418 16.50 8.80 -22.78
C ARG A 418 17.34 8.08 -23.81
N ASP A 419 17.50 8.76 -24.94
CA ASP A 419 18.56 8.52 -25.91
C ASP A 419 19.91 8.59 -25.20
N ASP A 420 20.70 7.53 -25.30
CA ASP A 420 22.16 7.58 -25.33
C ASP A 420 22.60 6.35 -26.15
N GLN A 421 22.76 6.56 -27.46
CA GLN A 421 23.49 5.63 -28.32
C GLN A 421 24.97 6.01 -28.33
N GLU A 422 25.82 5.10 -27.88
CA GLU A 422 27.00 4.66 -28.63
C GLU A 422 27.46 3.27 -28.11
N ALA A 423 27.56 2.32 -29.06
CA ALA A 423 27.92 0.90 -28.89
C ALA A 423 29.33 0.65 -29.51
N PRO A 424 29.85 -0.58 -29.80
CA PRO A 424 29.36 -1.96 -29.54
C PRO A 424 30.44 -3.04 -29.19
N GLN A 425 29.98 -4.30 -29.02
CA GLN A 425 30.67 -5.63 -29.10
C GLN A 425 31.36 -6.14 -27.80
N ALA A 426 31.26 -7.41 -27.34
CA ALA A 426 31.06 -8.70 -28.04
C ALA A 426 30.43 -9.82 -27.16
N GLN A 427 29.53 -10.59 -27.80
CA GLN A 427 29.13 -12.02 -27.74
C GLN A 427 29.43 -13.03 -26.58
N GLU A 428 28.43 -13.93 -26.40
CA GLU A 428 28.42 -15.32 -25.88
C GLU A 428 28.41 -15.52 -24.33
N GLU A 429 27.60 -16.38 -23.67
CA GLU A 429 26.72 -17.51 -24.00
C GLU A 429 25.79 -17.84 -22.78
N HIS A 430 24.54 -18.27 -23.03
CA HIS A 430 23.59 -19.09 -22.21
C HIS A 430 23.29 -18.84 -20.71
N PRO A 431 21.99 -18.81 -20.31
CA PRO A 431 21.55 -19.20 -18.96
C PRO A 431 20.75 -20.52 -18.92
N VAL A 432 21.19 -21.43 -18.04
CA VAL A 432 20.50 -22.66 -17.66
C VAL A 432 19.38 -22.35 -16.65
N VAL A 433 18.18 -22.75 -17.01
CA VAL A 433 16.95 -22.66 -16.23
C VAL A 433 16.93 -23.72 -15.11
N PHE A 434 16.75 -23.31 -13.86
CA PHE A 434 16.32 -24.20 -12.77
C PHE A 434 14.87 -23.94 -12.38
N LYS A 435 14.04 -24.96 -12.64
CA LYS A 435 12.61 -25.08 -12.36
C LYS A 435 12.35 -25.24 -10.85
N ARG A 436 11.25 -24.67 -10.35
CA ARG A 436 10.54 -25.15 -9.13
C ARG A 436 9.32 -25.99 -9.55
N PRO A 437 8.98 -27.05 -8.79
CA PRO A 437 8.03 -28.08 -9.20
C PRO A 437 6.59 -27.64 -8.96
N GLY A 438 5.72 -28.05 -9.89
CA GLY A 438 4.30 -27.73 -9.89
C GLY A 438 3.43 -28.80 -9.22
N ASN A 439 2.28 -28.35 -8.73
CA ASN A 439 1.07 -29.16 -8.65
C ASN A 439 0.16 -28.73 -9.80
N LYS A 440 -0.08 -29.67 -10.73
CA LYS A 440 -1.03 -29.53 -11.84
C LYS A 440 -2.38 -30.11 -11.42
N LEU A 441 -3.46 -29.46 -11.85
CA LEU A 441 -4.62 -30.02 -12.59
C LEU A 441 -5.73 -28.95 -12.67
N PRO A 442 -6.58 -28.92 -13.72
CA PRO A 442 -6.28 -29.04 -15.14
C PRO A 442 -6.70 -27.77 -15.91
N ALA A 443 -6.03 -27.54 -17.04
CA ALA A 443 -6.44 -26.56 -18.04
C ALA A 443 -7.75 -27.00 -18.70
N SER A 444 -8.75 -26.13 -18.73
CA SER A 444 -9.83 -26.18 -19.71
C SER A 444 -10.36 -24.77 -19.95
N ALA A 445 -10.42 -24.42 -21.24
CA ALA A 445 -11.05 -23.25 -21.85
C ALA A 445 -10.29 -21.91 -21.72
N TYR A 446 -9.25 -21.79 -22.55
CA TYR A 446 -8.94 -20.56 -23.24
C TYR A 446 -10.21 -20.09 -23.98
N MET A 447 -10.90 -19.08 -23.45
CA MET A 447 -11.85 -18.29 -24.24
C MET A 447 -11.17 -16.98 -24.59
N LEU A 448 -10.71 -17.00 -25.84
CA LEU A 448 -10.33 -15.89 -26.70
C LEU A 448 -11.18 -14.64 -26.41
N TRP A 449 -10.52 -13.49 -26.29
CA TRP A 449 -11.17 -12.18 -26.36
C TRP A 449 -12.08 -12.08 -27.59
N GLY A 450 -13.35 -11.78 -27.36
CA GLY A 450 -14.34 -11.49 -28.39
C GLY A 450 -15.60 -10.92 -27.73
N ASN A 451 -15.91 -9.67 -28.05
CA ASN A 451 -17.12 -8.86 -27.79
C ASN A 451 -17.95 -9.16 -26.53
N PRO A 452 -18.00 -8.24 -25.53
CA PRO A 452 -18.90 -8.35 -24.38
C PRO A 452 -20.35 -7.86 -24.61
N GLU A 453 -20.70 -7.33 -25.79
CA GLU A 453 -21.91 -6.51 -25.92
C GLU A 453 -23.24 -7.26 -26.17
N GLU A 454 -23.25 -8.59 -26.35
CA GLU A 454 -24.51 -9.31 -26.65
C GLU A 454 -24.82 -10.51 -25.73
N LYS A 455 -24.10 -10.67 -24.60
CA LYS A 455 -24.38 -11.76 -23.62
C LYS A 455 -24.53 -11.30 -22.16
N LEU A 456 -24.63 -9.99 -21.92
CA LEU A 456 -24.90 -9.41 -20.59
C LEU A 456 -26.39 -9.10 -20.38
N GLU A 457 -27.29 -9.74 -21.11
CA GLU A 457 -28.69 -9.82 -20.70
C GLU A 457 -28.85 -11.09 -19.86
N MET A 458 -29.30 -10.94 -18.60
CA MET A 458 -29.64 -12.02 -17.66
C MET A 458 -28.53 -12.59 -16.77
N ARG A 459 -27.74 -11.74 -16.10
CA ARG A 459 -27.21 -12.08 -14.77
C ARG A 459 -27.54 -10.94 -13.82
N ASP A 460 -28.30 -11.22 -12.76
CA ASP A 460 -28.67 -10.22 -11.76
C ASP A 460 -27.42 -9.52 -11.22
N CYS A 461 -27.29 -8.22 -11.51
CA CYS A 461 -26.20 -7.40 -11.00
C CYS A 461 -26.36 -7.33 -9.48
N THR A 462 -25.48 -7.99 -8.74
CA THR A 462 -25.57 -8.03 -7.27
C THR A 462 -25.12 -6.68 -6.72
N ILE A 463 -26.06 -5.93 -6.14
CA ILE A 463 -25.76 -4.68 -5.44
C ILE A 463 -25.25 -5.01 -4.05
N VAL A 464 -24.01 -4.61 -3.78
CA VAL A 464 -23.29 -4.82 -2.51
C VAL A 464 -23.42 -3.60 -1.61
N HIS A 465 -23.24 -2.39 -2.16
CA HIS A 465 -23.31 -1.14 -1.42
C HIS A 465 -24.32 -0.17 -2.05
N PRO A 466 -25.63 -0.33 -1.75
CA PRO A 466 -26.69 0.48 -2.37
C PRO A 466 -26.59 1.98 -2.03
N GLY A 467 -26.10 2.33 -0.84
CA GLY A 467 -25.92 3.73 -0.44
C GLY A 467 -24.94 4.51 -1.33
N ALA A 468 -24.03 3.85 -2.04
CA ALA A 468 -23.18 4.50 -3.05
C ALA A 468 -23.99 5.00 -4.26
N VAL A 469 -25.16 4.41 -4.56
CA VAL A 469 -26.09 4.97 -5.56
C VAL A 469 -26.74 6.26 -5.04
N CYS A 470 -27.05 6.33 -3.75
CA CYS A 470 -27.52 7.58 -3.13
C CYS A 470 -26.46 8.69 -3.27
N VAL A 471 -25.17 8.36 -3.13
CA VAL A 471 -24.06 9.30 -3.40
C VAL A 471 -24.07 9.75 -4.86
N MET A 472 -24.20 8.82 -5.82
CA MET A 472 -24.27 9.15 -7.25
C MET A 472 -25.46 10.09 -7.56
N VAL A 473 -26.64 9.85 -6.98
CA VAL A 473 -27.83 10.72 -7.13
C VAL A 473 -27.61 12.09 -6.51
N LYS A 474 -26.96 12.19 -5.35
CA LYS A 474 -26.63 13.49 -4.73
C LYS A 474 -25.64 14.32 -5.56
N LEU A 475 -24.74 13.66 -6.28
CA LEU A 475 -23.78 14.31 -7.17
C LEU A 475 -24.37 14.65 -8.55
N LEU A 476 -25.46 14.00 -8.96
CA LEU A 476 -26.08 14.16 -10.28
C LEU A 476 -26.41 15.63 -10.64
N PRO A 477 -27.08 16.44 -9.78
CA PRO A 477 -27.35 17.85 -10.09
C PRO A 477 -26.07 18.67 -10.29
N LYS A 478 -24.97 18.25 -9.65
CA LYS A 478 -23.66 18.91 -9.68
C LYS A 478 -22.83 18.57 -10.93
N LEU A 479 -23.33 17.73 -11.82
CA LEU A 479 -22.69 17.39 -13.10
C LEU A 479 -23.00 18.41 -14.22
N TYR A 480 -23.53 19.59 -13.88
CA TYR A 480 -23.88 20.62 -14.84
C TYR A 480 -22.93 21.81 -14.80
N LYS A 481 -22.39 22.18 -15.96
CA LYS A 481 -21.62 23.41 -16.17
C LYS A 481 -22.16 24.15 -17.39
N GLU A 482 -22.56 25.41 -17.25
CA GLU A 482 -23.16 26.19 -18.34
C GLU A 482 -22.28 26.22 -19.61
N GLY A 483 -20.97 26.40 -19.46
CA GLY A 483 -20.01 26.39 -20.59
C GLY A 483 -19.91 25.07 -21.36
N HIS A 484 -20.47 23.98 -20.83
CA HIS A 484 -20.54 22.67 -21.48
C HIS A 484 -21.93 22.04 -21.32
N ALA A 485 -23.00 22.81 -21.55
CA ALA A 485 -24.38 22.38 -21.32
C ALA A 485 -24.75 21.05 -22.01
N GLN A 486 -24.33 20.84 -23.27
CA GLN A 486 -24.57 19.59 -24.01
C GLN A 486 -23.94 18.37 -23.32
N LEU A 487 -22.63 18.40 -23.07
CA LEU A 487 -21.90 17.31 -22.41
C LEU A 487 -22.44 17.06 -21.00
N SER A 488 -22.79 18.14 -20.28
CA SER A 488 -23.38 18.08 -18.94
C SER A 488 -24.70 17.32 -18.93
N GLN A 489 -25.63 17.67 -19.83
CA GLN A 489 -26.91 16.98 -19.94
C GLN A 489 -26.74 15.54 -20.41
N GLU A 490 -25.79 15.29 -21.32
CA GLU A 490 -25.51 13.95 -21.81
C GLU A 490 -25.01 13.02 -20.69
N ILE A 491 -24.02 13.45 -19.87
CA ILE A 491 -23.53 12.63 -18.74
C ILE A 491 -24.60 12.47 -17.66
N GLN A 492 -25.40 13.50 -17.39
CA GLN A 492 -26.51 13.40 -16.43
C GLN A 492 -27.56 12.38 -16.89
N CYS A 493 -27.95 12.41 -18.17
CA CYS A 493 -28.87 11.41 -18.74
C CYS A 493 -28.26 10.00 -18.68
N ALA A 494 -27.00 9.86 -19.10
CA ALA A 494 -26.29 8.58 -19.08
C ALA A 494 -26.23 7.97 -17.67
N LEU A 495 -25.97 8.80 -16.65
CA LEU A 495 -25.93 8.37 -15.25
C LEU A 495 -27.32 7.94 -14.74
N VAL A 496 -28.38 8.68 -15.08
CA VAL A 496 -29.75 8.31 -14.69
C VAL A 496 -30.20 7.03 -15.39
N ASP A 497 -29.91 6.88 -16.68
CA ASP A 497 -30.22 5.67 -17.45
C ASP A 497 -29.47 4.46 -16.85
N HIS A 498 -28.21 4.64 -16.44
CA HIS A 498 -27.46 3.62 -15.72
C HIS A 498 -28.12 3.24 -14.39
N ILE A 499 -28.52 4.22 -13.56
CA ILE A 499 -29.27 3.98 -12.32
C ILE A 499 -30.60 3.25 -12.60
N GLN A 500 -31.27 3.59 -13.71
CA GLN A 500 -32.49 2.92 -14.13
C GLN A 500 -32.25 1.43 -14.44
N THR A 501 -31.07 1.05 -14.94
CA THR A 501 -30.69 -0.36 -15.11
C THR A 501 -30.51 -1.08 -13.79
N LEU A 502 -29.98 -0.41 -12.76
CA LEU A 502 -29.78 -0.99 -11.43
C LEU A 502 -31.09 -1.33 -10.73
N VAL A 503 -32.18 -0.59 -10.99
CA VAL A 503 -33.51 -0.81 -10.38
C VAL A 503 -34.44 -1.72 -11.22
N LYS A 504 -33.90 -2.47 -12.20
CA LYS A 504 -34.69 -3.39 -13.04
C LYS A 504 -35.26 -4.57 -12.26
N SER A 505 -34.46 -5.21 -11.41
CA SER A 505 -34.90 -6.37 -10.61
C SER A 505 -35.65 -5.92 -9.35
N GLU A 506 -36.59 -6.73 -8.87
CA GLU A 506 -37.31 -6.48 -7.61
C GLU A 506 -36.38 -6.45 -6.41
N LYS A 507 -35.45 -7.43 -6.35
CA LYS A 507 -34.42 -7.51 -5.32
C LYS A 507 -33.59 -6.23 -5.24
N SER A 508 -33.19 -5.69 -6.41
CA SER A 508 -32.46 -4.43 -6.47
C SER A 508 -33.30 -3.27 -5.97
N ARG A 509 -34.58 -3.18 -6.36
CA ARG A 509 -35.49 -2.12 -5.88
C ARG A 509 -35.63 -2.14 -4.36
N GLN A 510 -35.82 -3.31 -3.77
CA GLN A 510 -35.95 -3.45 -2.31
C GLN A 510 -34.71 -2.90 -1.59
N VAL A 511 -33.51 -3.36 -1.98
CA VAL A 511 -32.26 -2.95 -1.34
C VAL A 511 -31.98 -1.46 -1.54
N MET A 512 -32.33 -0.90 -2.71
CA MET A 512 -32.22 0.54 -2.96
C MET A 512 -33.22 1.37 -2.13
N CYS A 513 -34.46 0.92 -1.98
CA CYS A 513 -35.46 1.56 -1.13
C CYS A 513 -35.02 1.57 0.34
N GLU A 514 -34.52 0.44 0.86
CA GLU A 514 -33.98 0.32 2.21
C GLU A 514 -32.78 1.26 2.45
N SER A 515 -31.98 1.55 1.41
CA SER A 515 -30.88 2.52 1.48
C SER A 515 -31.30 3.99 1.37
N GLY A 516 -32.60 4.27 1.23
CA GLY A 516 -33.12 5.64 1.15
C GLY A 516 -33.03 6.29 -0.23
N LEU A 517 -32.85 5.51 -1.31
CA LEU A 517 -32.71 6.05 -2.67
C LEU A 517 -33.92 6.88 -3.10
N LEU A 518 -35.14 6.44 -2.76
CA LEU A 518 -36.38 7.14 -3.07
C LEU A 518 -36.39 8.56 -2.49
N SER A 519 -36.08 8.68 -1.19
CA SER A 519 -35.97 9.99 -0.52
C SER A 519 -34.85 10.83 -1.13
N THR A 520 -33.72 10.22 -1.47
CA THR A 520 -32.57 10.92 -2.05
C THR A 520 -32.88 11.53 -3.41
N ILE A 521 -33.63 10.81 -4.27
CA ILE A 521 -34.08 11.31 -5.57
C ILE A 521 -35.00 12.53 -5.39
N ILE A 522 -35.97 12.45 -4.47
CA ILE A 522 -36.89 13.57 -4.21
C ILE A 522 -36.13 14.78 -3.69
N THR A 523 -35.19 14.61 -2.75
CA THR A 523 -34.53 15.75 -2.11
C THR A 523 -33.45 16.38 -2.98
N SER A 524 -32.71 15.57 -3.74
CA SER A 524 -31.54 16.05 -4.51
C SER A 524 -31.94 16.53 -5.92
N CYS A 525 -33.01 16.00 -6.50
CA CYS A 525 -33.41 16.28 -7.88
C CYS A 525 -34.75 17.03 -7.99
N GLN A 526 -35.11 17.84 -7.00
CA GLN A 526 -36.38 18.60 -6.96
C GLN A 526 -36.64 19.39 -8.24
N ASP A 527 -35.62 20.07 -8.76
CA ASP A 527 -35.72 20.90 -9.97
C ASP A 527 -36.20 20.11 -11.18
N ALA A 528 -35.80 18.84 -11.28
CA ALA A 528 -36.20 17.96 -12.37
C ALA A 528 -37.67 17.51 -12.27
N PHE A 529 -38.24 17.45 -11.06
CA PHE A 529 -39.66 17.12 -10.86
C PHE A 529 -40.57 18.33 -10.99
N CYS A 530 -40.08 19.53 -10.68
CA CYS A 530 -40.87 20.76 -10.77
C CYS A 530 -41.06 21.29 -12.20
N THR A 531 -40.28 20.80 -13.18
CA THR A 531 -40.26 21.32 -14.55
C THR A 531 -40.31 20.19 -15.58
N ASP A 532 -41.42 20.06 -16.30
CA ASP A 532 -41.62 19.01 -17.32
C ASP A 532 -40.63 19.10 -18.49
N SER A 533 -40.10 20.29 -18.77
CA SER A 533 -39.08 20.53 -19.80
C SER A 533 -37.65 20.19 -19.36
N HIS A 534 -37.46 19.76 -18.11
CA HIS A 534 -36.15 19.40 -17.60
C HIS A 534 -35.66 18.09 -18.26
N PRO A 535 -34.42 18.00 -18.77
CA PRO A 535 -33.93 16.83 -19.50
C PRO A 535 -33.98 15.54 -18.68
N LEU A 536 -33.80 15.65 -17.36
CA LEU A 536 -33.86 14.52 -16.42
C LEU A 536 -35.27 14.19 -15.90
N HIS A 537 -36.31 14.96 -16.25
CA HIS A 537 -37.67 14.78 -15.71
C HIS A 537 -38.20 13.37 -15.97
N LEU A 538 -38.26 12.96 -17.25
CA LEU A 538 -38.81 11.66 -17.63
C LEU A 538 -37.94 10.47 -17.15
N PRO A 539 -36.60 10.48 -17.30
CA PRO A 539 -35.75 9.41 -16.75
C PRO A 539 -35.87 9.25 -15.24
N LEU A 540 -35.84 10.34 -14.46
CA LEU A 540 -35.96 10.29 -13.00
C LEU A 540 -37.35 9.85 -12.56
N THR A 541 -38.41 10.29 -13.26
CA THR A 541 -39.80 9.85 -12.97
C THR A 541 -39.94 8.34 -13.13
N ARG A 542 -39.33 7.73 -14.17
CA ARG A 542 -39.35 6.27 -14.36
C ARG A 542 -38.62 5.52 -13.24
N VAL A 543 -37.50 6.06 -12.75
CA VAL A 543 -36.79 5.47 -11.60
C VAL A 543 -37.62 5.61 -10.33
N PHE A 544 -38.20 6.79 -10.11
CA PHE A 544 -39.07 7.09 -8.99
C PHE A 544 -40.30 6.16 -8.95
N GLU A 545 -41.05 6.03 -10.04
CA GLU A 545 -42.24 5.16 -10.12
C GLU A 545 -41.90 3.71 -9.76
N LYS A 546 -40.77 3.19 -10.26
CA LYS A 546 -40.30 1.84 -9.92
C LYS A 546 -40.02 1.69 -8.43
N LEU A 547 -39.30 2.63 -7.83
CA LEU A 547 -38.98 2.59 -6.40
C LEU A 547 -40.20 2.83 -5.52
N ALA A 548 -41.09 3.75 -5.91
CA ALA A 548 -42.33 4.05 -5.21
C ALA A 548 -43.26 2.83 -5.22
N SER A 549 -43.40 2.14 -6.36
CA SER A 549 -44.20 0.91 -6.45
C SER A 549 -43.72 -0.18 -5.49
N GLN A 550 -42.41 -0.23 -5.20
CA GLN A 550 -41.82 -1.16 -4.24
C GLN A 550 -41.98 -0.68 -2.78
N ALA A 551 -41.91 0.63 -2.54
CA ALA A 551 -41.97 1.22 -1.20
C ALA A 551 -43.38 1.25 -0.61
N ILE A 552 -44.42 0.98 -1.42
CA ILE A 552 -45.80 0.87 -0.94
C ILE A 552 -45.92 -0.42 -0.11
N GLU A 553 -45.92 -0.28 1.21
CA GLU A 553 -46.19 -1.38 2.11
C GLU A 553 -47.70 -1.72 2.17
N PRO A 554 -48.08 -2.99 2.42
CA PRO A 554 -49.48 -3.41 2.49
C PRO A 554 -50.34 -2.65 3.52
N HIS A 555 -49.70 -2.03 4.52
CA HIS A 555 -50.37 -1.25 5.57
C HIS A 555 -50.73 0.18 5.11
N VAL A 556 -50.12 0.69 4.04
CA VAL A 556 -50.38 2.02 3.45
C VAL A 556 -51.57 1.98 2.47
N LEU A 557 -51.94 0.77 2.01
CA LEU A 557 -53.04 0.50 1.09
C LEU A 557 -54.34 0.02 1.77
N ARG A 558 -54.35 -0.08 3.10
CA ARG A 558 -55.54 -0.39 3.93
C ARG A 558 -55.94 0.84 4.71
#